data_AF-A0A9D8MND3-F1
#
_entry.id   AF-A0A9D8MND3-F1
#
_cell.length_a   1.000
_cell.length_b   1.000
_cell.length_c   1.000
_cell.angle_alpha   90.00
_cell.angle_beta   90.00
_cell.angle_gamma   90.00
#
_symmetry.space_group_name_H-M   'P 1'
#
loop_
_entity.id
_entity.type
_entity.pdbx_description
1 polymer ?
#
loop_
_entity_poly.entity_id
_entity_poly.type
_entity_poly.pdbx_seq_one_letter_code
_entity_poly.pdbx_strand_id
1 'polypeptide(L)'
;MNPFFEKLLLSEDEPQKIKLLYKRLEESDPVIPRILDKLSETQAGYLYKIITSSHFLFEELTQHPEWLKEDIFNEEDLLSPMAVSALRHELSELMVEEIANRDFEATGRLLREFKLKHIFRIAVRDLNKLCSTEQIILELSNLADLCLQSVFRLSWLQLTEKIGVPYYKDGDGNWVRSDFSIIGLGKLGGQELNYSSDVDVIFVYSEEGFVFKETPEPGDIPGSHALNNHQFFTRLAESIISEVSKSTREGWLYRIDLRLRPEGNGGPLVRSLESYENYYAQWGRTW
;
A
#
# COMPACT_ATOMS: atom_id res chain seq x y z
N MET A 1 11.69 22.02 -26.98
CA MET A 1 12.42 21.54 -25.80
C MET A 1 12.66 22.73 -24.89
N ASN A 2 12.44 22.55 -23.59
CA ASN A 2 12.56 23.61 -22.60
C ASN A 2 14.02 24.16 -22.53
N PRO A 3 14.25 25.49 -22.48
CA PRO A 3 15.60 26.07 -22.46
C PRO A 3 16.47 25.63 -21.27
N PHE A 4 15.88 25.40 -20.10
CA PHE A 4 16.61 24.89 -18.94
C PHE A 4 17.07 23.45 -19.14
N PHE A 5 16.23 22.63 -19.78
CA PHE A 5 16.60 21.26 -20.14
C PHE A 5 17.72 21.24 -21.19
N GLU A 6 17.65 22.11 -22.20
CA GLU A 6 18.71 22.24 -23.22
C GLU A 6 20.07 22.60 -22.60
N LYS A 7 20.08 23.49 -21.59
CA LYS A 7 21.30 23.87 -20.86
C LYS A 7 21.94 22.68 -20.14
N LEU A 8 21.14 21.76 -19.58
CA LEU A 8 21.64 20.55 -18.92
C LEU A 8 22.29 19.56 -19.90
N LEU A 9 21.84 19.54 -21.16
CA LEU A 9 22.41 18.67 -22.20
C LEU A 9 23.80 19.12 -22.68
N LEU A 10 24.22 20.37 -22.38
CA LEU A 10 25.51 20.89 -22.83
C LEU A 10 26.70 20.22 -22.14
N SER A 11 26.49 19.64 -20.96
CA SER A 11 27.54 18.95 -20.19
C SER A 11 27.59 17.44 -20.43
N GLU A 12 26.74 16.90 -21.31
CA GLU A 12 26.62 15.47 -21.53
C GLU A 12 27.46 15.00 -22.71
N ASP A 13 28.10 13.84 -22.55
CA ASP A 13 28.90 13.20 -23.59
C ASP A 13 28.03 12.64 -24.73
N GLU A 14 26.84 12.11 -24.40
CA GLU A 14 25.90 11.51 -25.37
C GLU A 14 24.48 12.09 -25.28
N PRO A 15 24.28 13.39 -25.58
CA PRO A 15 22.99 14.06 -25.39
C PRO A 15 21.89 13.53 -26.33
N GLN A 16 22.25 12.85 -27.43
CA GLN A 16 21.28 12.34 -28.40
C GLN A 16 20.33 11.30 -27.82
N LYS A 17 20.81 10.43 -26.93
CA LYS A 17 19.97 9.43 -26.25
C LYS A 17 18.95 10.11 -25.34
N ILE A 18 19.37 11.14 -24.60
CA ILE A 18 18.51 11.90 -23.69
C ILE A 18 17.46 12.68 -24.50
N LYS A 19 17.85 13.30 -25.62
CA LYS A 19 16.93 13.97 -26.54
C LYS A 19 15.87 13.03 -27.11
N LEU A 20 16.23 11.80 -27.45
CA LEU A 20 15.28 10.79 -27.94
C LEU A 20 14.26 10.43 -26.87
N LEU A 21 14.69 10.25 -25.62
CA LEU A 21 13.80 9.96 -24.49
C LEU A 21 12.89 11.15 -24.17
N TYR A 22 13.42 12.37 -24.16
CA TYR A 22 12.61 13.58 -24.01
C TYR A 22 11.52 13.66 -25.09
N LYS A 23 11.90 13.41 -26.36
CA LYS A 23 10.94 13.41 -27.48
C LYS A 23 9.88 12.33 -27.33
N ARG A 24 10.26 11.14 -26.86
CA ARG A 24 9.29 10.07 -26.57
C ARG A 24 8.28 10.49 -25.50
N LEU A 25 8.73 11.17 -24.44
CA LEU A 25 7.83 11.73 -23.43
C LEU A 25 6.94 12.83 -24.03
N GLU A 26 7.50 13.72 -24.85
CA GLU A 26 6.77 14.78 -25.56
C GLU A 26 5.65 14.22 -26.46
N GLU A 27 5.87 13.05 -27.07
CA GLU A 27 4.92 12.36 -27.95
C GLU A 27 3.91 11.46 -27.18
N SER A 28 4.05 11.33 -25.85
CA SER A 28 3.20 10.43 -25.04
C SER A 28 1.75 10.90 -24.90
N ASP A 29 1.53 12.21 -24.81
CA ASP A 29 0.19 12.81 -24.72
C ASP A 29 0.16 14.22 -25.36
N PRO A 30 -0.90 14.62 -26.07
CA PRO A 30 -0.98 15.92 -26.76
C PRO A 30 -0.79 17.15 -25.87
N VAL A 31 -1.01 17.04 -24.56
CA VAL A 31 -0.86 18.14 -23.61
C VAL A 31 0.57 18.27 -23.09
N ILE A 32 1.38 17.21 -23.18
CA ILE A 32 2.74 17.17 -22.63
C ILE A 32 3.68 18.23 -23.19
N PRO A 33 3.73 18.51 -24.50
CA PRO A 33 4.61 19.56 -25.03
C PRO A 33 4.40 20.90 -24.31
N ARG A 34 3.13 21.27 -24.04
CA ARG A 34 2.78 22.51 -23.34
C ARG A 34 3.18 22.52 -21.87
N ILE A 35 3.23 21.35 -21.23
CA ILE A 35 3.68 21.22 -19.83
C ILE A 35 5.21 21.34 -19.80
N LEU A 36 5.89 20.61 -20.67
CA LEU A 36 7.35 20.61 -20.77
C LEU A 36 7.90 22.02 -21.05
N ASP A 37 7.25 22.78 -21.93
CA ASP A 37 7.63 24.17 -22.23
C ASP A 37 7.50 25.11 -21.02
N LYS A 38 6.69 24.76 -20.02
CA LYS A 38 6.43 25.57 -18.82
C LYS A 38 7.23 25.15 -17.59
N LEU A 39 8.02 24.07 -17.67
CA LEU A 39 8.82 23.63 -16.53
C LEU A 39 9.76 24.74 -16.06
N SER A 40 9.83 24.92 -14.75
CA SER A 40 10.87 25.73 -14.11
C SER A 40 12.26 25.12 -14.30
N GLU A 41 13.32 25.86 -13.93
CA GLU A 41 14.68 25.33 -13.92
C GLU A 41 14.82 24.10 -13.00
N THR A 42 14.19 24.13 -11.83
CA THR A 42 14.18 23.02 -10.87
C THR A 42 13.47 21.79 -11.44
N GLN A 43 12.26 21.97 -11.99
CA GLN A 43 11.46 20.87 -12.57
C GLN A 43 12.15 20.26 -13.79
N ALA A 44 12.76 21.09 -14.64
CA ALA A 44 13.58 20.61 -15.75
C ALA A 44 14.77 19.76 -15.24
N GLY A 45 15.39 20.16 -14.13
CA GLY A 45 16.42 19.39 -13.44
C GLY A 45 15.92 18.04 -12.90
N TYR A 46 14.72 17.98 -12.33
CA TYR A 46 14.11 16.72 -11.87
C TYR A 46 13.83 15.78 -13.03
N LEU A 47 13.19 16.28 -14.10
CA LEU A 47 12.92 15.52 -15.31
C LEU A 47 14.21 15.00 -15.93
N TYR A 48 15.25 15.83 -15.95
CA TYR A 48 16.56 15.47 -16.44
C TYR A 48 17.16 14.27 -15.69
N LYS A 49 17.13 14.30 -14.34
CA LYS A 49 17.61 13.16 -13.54
C LYS A 49 16.78 11.91 -13.77
N ILE A 50 15.45 12.04 -13.88
CA ILE A 50 14.57 10.90 -14.19
C ILE A 50 15.01 10.23 -15.50
N ILE A 51 15.12 11.00 -16.59
CA ILE A 51 15.48 10.49 -17.92
C ILE A 51 16.86 9.82 -17.92
N THR A 52 17.83 10.42 -17.21
CA THR A 52 19.23 9.96 -17.24
C THR A 52 19.53 8.82 -16.27
N SER A 53 18.81 8.74 -15.16
CA SER A 53 19.21 7.91 -14.02
C SER A 53 18.23 6.79 -13.68
N SER A 54 16.96 6.85 -14.12
CA SER A 54 15.96 5.84 -13.76
C SER A 54 15.04 5.48 -14.93
N HIS A 55 15.28 4.31 -15.52
CA HIS A 55 14.39 3.77 -16.54
C HIS A 55 12.97 3.55 -16.00
N PHE A 56 12.84 3.03 -14.78
CA PHE A 56 11.54 2.83 -14.13
C PHE A 56 10.75 4.14 -14.05
N LEU A 57 11.31 5.21 -13.47
CA LEU A 57 10.58 6.48 -13.36
C LEU A 57 10.26 7.08 -14.73
N PHE A 58 11.14 6.93 -15.72
CA PHE A 58 10.86 7.41 -17.07
C PHE A 58 9.69 6.68 -17.72
N GLU A 59 9.63 5.35 -17.59
CA GLU A 59 8.52 4.55 -18.11
C GLU A 59 7.21 4.91 -17.42
N GLU A 60 7.20 5.01 -16.09
CA GLU A 60 6.00 5.40 -15.33
C GLU A 60 5.53 6.81 -15.71
N LEU A 61 6.43 7.78 -15.84
CA LEU A 61 6.08 9.14 -16.27
C LEU A 61 5.54 9.19 -17.71
N THR A 62 5.97 8.27 -18.57
CA THR A 62 5.45 8.17 -19.95
C THR A 62 4.05 7.58 -19.97
N GLN A 63 3.73 6.66 -19.04
CA GLN A 63 2.39 6.09 -18.89
C GLN A 63 1.44 7.01 -18.11
N HIS A 64 1.99 7.85 -17.24
CA HIS A 64 1.28 8.81 -16.39
C HIS A 64 1.74 10.26 -16.61
N PRO A 65 1.61 10.79 -17.84
CA PRO A 65 2.06 12.13 -18.20
C PRO A 65 1.39 13.25 -17.38
N GLU A 66 0.18 13.01 -16.87
CA GLU A 66 -0.59 13.92 -16.03
C GLU A 66 0.14 14.31 -14.74
N TRP A 67 1.02 13.44 -14.22
CA TRP A 67 1.79 13.68 -13.00
C TRP A 67 2.69 14.90 -13.06
N LEU A 68 3.11 15.33 -14.26
CA LEU A 68 3.88 16.57 -14.43
C LEU A 68 3.10 17.84 -14.08
N LYS A 69 1.77 17.77 -13.99
CA LYS A 69 0.89 18.89 -13.58
C LYS A 69 0.46 18.82 -12.12
N GLU A 70 0.59 17.65 -11.51
CA GLU A 70 0.10 17.41 -10.16
C GLU A 70 1.14 17.82 -9.12
N ASP A 71 0.68 17.88 -7.87
CA ASP A 71 1.48 18.20 -6.69
C ASP A 71 2.69 17.27 -6.53
N ILE A 72 2.67 16.08 -7.16
CA ILE A 72 3.79 15.14 -7.10
C ILE A 72 5.02 15.58 -7.92
N PHE A 73 4.89 16.62 -8.73
CA PHE A 73 6.00 17.30 -9.43
C PHE A 73 6.10 18.79 -9.10
N ASN A 74 5.34 19.23 -8.09
CA ASN A 74 5.44 20.57 -7.52
C ASN A 74 6.69 20.66 -6.64
N GLU A 75 7.46 21.73 -6.79
CA GLU A 75 8.71 21.94 -6.07
C GLU A 75 8.50 21.99 -4.56
N GLU A 76 7.49 22.71 -4.07
CA GLU A 76 7.26 22.88 -2.63
C GLU A 76 6.87 21.56 -1.97
N ASP A 77 5.99 20.80 -2.63
CA ASP A 77 5.52 19.50 -2.17
C ASP A 77 6.63 18.45 -2.19
N LEU A 78 7.58 18.54 -3.12
CA LEU A 78 8.74 17.64 -3.20
C LEU A 78 9.83 17.93 -2.16
N LEU A 79 9.74 19.01 -1.39
CA LEU A 79 10.72 19.29 -0.32
C LEU A 79 10.34 18.66 1.02
N SER A 80 9.07 18.39 1.27
CA SER A 80 8.59 17.88 2.56
C SER A 80 7.94 16.49 2.45
N PRO A 81 8.13 15.56 3.40
CA PRO A 81 7.40 14.30 3.38
C PRO A 81 5.90 14.56 3.55
N MET A 82 5.07 13.72 2.93
CA MET A 82 3.63 13.83 3.12
C MET A 82 3.24 13.23 4.47
N ALA A 83 2.42 13.95 5.24
CA ALA A 83 1.88 13.43 6.49
C ALA A 83 0.95 12.24 6.19
N VAL A 84 1.00 11.20 7.05
CA VAL A 84 0.13 10.02 6.92
C VAL A 84 -1.35 10.39 6.94
N SER A 85 -1.73 11.45 7.65
CA SER A 85 -3.09 11.98 7.65
C SER A 85 -3.50 12.56 6.29
N ALA A 86 -2.58 13.21 5.57
CA ALA A 86 -2.83 13.76 4.25
C ALA A 86 -2.99 12.64 3.21
N LEU A 87 -2.07 11.66 3.22
CA LEU A 87 -2.16 10.44 2.41
C LEU A 87 -3.49 9.71 2.63
N ARG A 88 -3.91 9.57 3.89
CA ARG A 88 -5.18 8.92 4.25
C ARG A 88 -6.38 9.72 3.73
N HIS A 89 -6.32 11.05 3.80
CA HIS A 89 -7.38 11.92 3.30
C HIS A 89 -7.51 11.81 1.78
N GLU A 90 -6.42 11.98 1.03
CA GLU A 90 -6.37 11.81 -0.43
C GLU A 90 -6.94 10.45 -0.83
N LEU A 91 -6.47 9.36 -0.21
CA LEU A 91 -6.94 8.02 -0.51
C LEU A 91 -8.43 7.82 -0.21
N SER A 92 -8.93 8.39 0.89
CA SER A 92 -10.35 8.30 1.24
C SER A 92 -11.23 9.04 0.23
N GLU A 93 -10.80 10.22 -0.22
CA GLU A 93 -11.51 11.00 -1.24
C GLU A 93 -11.53 10.28 -2.59
N LEU A 94 -10.40 9.68 -3.00
CA LEU A 94 -10.31 8.91 -4.24
C LEU A 94 -11.27 7.70 -4.26
N MET A 95 -11.48 7.04 -3.12
CA MET A 95 -12.20 5.77 -3.07
C MET A 95 -13.65 5.89 -2.59
N VAL A 96 -14.10 7.07 -2.13
CA VAL A 96 -15.41 7.22 -1.46
C VAL A 96 -16.59 6.81 -2.35
N GLU A 97 -16.57 7.20 -3.63
CA GLU A 97 -17.64 6.91 -4.58
C GLU A 97 -17.69 5.41 -4.90
N GLU A 98 -16.55 4.79 -5.21
CA GLU A 98 -16.49 3.37 -5.55
C GLU A 98 -16.86 2.46 -4.37
N ILE A 99 -16.46 2.84 -3.15
CA ILE A 99 -16.88 2.13 -1.94
C ILE A 99 -18.39 2.24 -1.73
N ALA A 100 -18.98 3.43 -1.97
CA ALA A 100 -20.43 3.64 -1.87
C ALA A 100 -21.19 2.80 -2.90
N ASN A 101 -20.65 2.69 -4.12
CA ASN A 101 -21.20 1.88 -5.20
C ASN A 101 -20.93 0.37 -5.05
N ARG A 102 -20.17 -0.03 -4.02
CA ARG A 102 -19.72 -1.42 -3.80
C ARG A 102 -18.89 -1.97 -4.97
N ASP A 103 -18.20 -1.10 -5.70
CA ASP A 103 -17.26 -1.49 -6.76
C ASP A 103 -15.87 -1.72 -6.14
N PHE A 104 -15.71 -2.90 -5.53
CA PHE A 104 -14.46 -3.28 -4.88
C PHE A 104 -13.32 -3.51 -5.87
N GLU A 105 -13.62 -3.80 -7.15
CA GLU A 105 -12.61 -3.95 -8.19
C GLU A 105 -12.02 -2.59 -8.59
N ALA A 106 -12.88 -1.59 -8.84
CA ALA A 106 -12.45 -0.22 -9.09
C ALA A 106 -11.69 0.35 -7.88
N THR A 107 -12.18 0.07 -6.68
CA THR A 107 -11.52 0.45 -5.42
C THR A 107 -10.10 -0.14 -5.32
N GLY A 108 -9.91 -1.42 -5.63
CA GLY A 108 -8.59 -2.06 -5.65
C GLY A 108 -7.65 -1.49 -6.72
N ARG A 109 -8.19 -1.10 -7.89
CA ARG A 109 -7.43 -0.43 -8.95
C ARG A 109 -6.93 0.94 -8.50
N LEU A 110 -7.80 1.78 -7.95
CA LEU A 110 -7.45 3.11 -7.42
C LEU A 110 -6.37 3.03 -6.34
N LEU A 111 -6.41 2.01 -5.48
CA LEU A 111 -5.39 1.81 -4.44
C LEU A 111 -4.00 1.49 -5.03
N ARG A 112 -3.93 0.75 -6.15
CA ARG A 112 -2.67 0.45 -6.85
C ARG A 112 -2.12 1.69 -7.55
N GLU A 113 -2.98 2.43 -8.23
CA GLU A 113 -2.63 3.71 -8.87
C GLU A 113 -2.10 4.73 -7.84
N PHE A 114 -2.80 4.87 -6.71
CA PHE A 114 -2.36 5.70 -5.57
C PHE A 114 -0.98 5.29 -5.05
N LYS A 115 -0.78 3.99 -4.79
CA LYS A 115 0.51 3.48 -4.33
C LYS A 115 1.62 3.76 -5.34
N LEU A 116 1.37 3.54 -6.63
CA LEU A 116 2.34 3.77 -7.69
C LEU A 116 2.74 5.25 -7.77
N LYS A 117 1.75 6.14 -7.75
CA LYS A 117 1.92 7.60 -7.72
C LYS A 117 2.80 8.06 -6.55
N HIS A 118 2.57 7.53 -5.34
CA HIS A 118 3.39 7.91 -4.18
C HIS A 118 4.78 7.26 -4.18
N ILE A 119 4.94 6.03 -4.67
CA ILE A 119 6.27 5.46 -4.89
C ILE A 119 7.07 6.31 -5.88
N PHE A 120 6.42 6.75 -6.97
CA PHE A 120 7.04 7.66 -7.93
C PHE A 120 7.50 8.96 -7.26
N ARG A 121 6.63 9.62 -6.51
CA ARG A 121 6.98 10.84 -5.76
C ARG A 121 8.16 10.63 -4.80
N ILE A 122 8.13 9.56 -4.00
CA ILE A 122 9.20 9.23 -3.05
C ILE A 122 10.52 8.99 -3.80
N ALA A 123 10.49 8.29 -4.94
CA ALA A 123 11.66 8.04 -5.77
C ALA A 123 12.21 9.30 -6.45
N VAL A 124 11.37 10.26 -6.85
CA VAL A 124 11.82 11.56 -7.35
C VAL A 124 12.57 12.33 -6.25
N ARG A 125 12.06 12.30 -5.01
CA ARG A 125 12.72 12.92 -3.85
C ARG A 125 14.08 12.28 -3.57
N ASP A 126 14.14 10.96 -3.54
CA ASP A 126 15.36 10.18 -3.31
C ASP A 126 16.41 10.44 -4.41
N LEU A 127 16.03 10.32 -5.68
CA LEU A 127 16.91 10.53 -6.83
C LEU A 127 17.49 11.95 -6.85
N ASN A 128 16.72 12.93 -6.40
CA ASN A 128 17.14 14.31 -6.32
C ASN A 128 17.86 14.68 -5.02
N LYS A 129 18.00 13.74 -4.07
CA LYS A 129 18.60 13.93 -2.75
C LYS A 129 17.92 15.05 -1.96
N LEU A 130 16.59 15.15 -2.09
CA LEU A 130 15.78 16.17 -1.42
C LEU A 130 15.47 15.83 0.04
N CYS A 131 15.79 14.61 0.48
CA CYS A 131 15.60 14.15 1.83
C CYS A 131 16.63 13.08 2.21
N SER A 132 16.69 12.77 3.50
CA SER A 132 17.54 11.72 4.06
C SER A 132 17.01 10.32 3.74
N THR A 133 17.90 9.32 3.80
CA THR A 133 17.51 7.91 3.62
C THR A 133 16.50 7.48 4.67
N GLU A 134 16.64 7.94 5.92
CA GLU A 134 15.73 7.67 7.02
C GLU A 134 14.31 8.18 6.74
N GLN A 135 14.19 9.34 6.09
CA GLN A 135 12.88 9.85 5.67
C GLN A 135 12.28 8.99 4.55
N ILE A 136 13.08 8.56 3.57
CA ILE A 136 12.62 7.72 2.46
C ILE A 136 12.07 6.39 2.97
N ILE A 137 12.82 5.68 3.82
CA ILE A 137 12.38 4.38 4.36
C ILE A 137 11.11 4.50 5.21
N LEU A 138 10.95 5.62 5.94
CA LEU A 138 9.75 5.88 6.73
C LEU A 138 8.55 6.24 5.83
N GLU A 139 8.73 7.03 4.77
CA GLU A 139 7.68 7.32 3.78
C GLU A 139 7.21 6.03 3.09
N LEU A 140 8.14 5.13 2.72
CA LEU A 140 7.82 3.82 2.15
C LEU A 140 7.04 2.93 3.13
N SER A 141 7.46 2.91 4.40
CA SER A 141 6.81 2.12 5.45
C SER A 141 5.39 2.62 5.74
N ASN A 142 5.22 3.93 5.88
CA ASN A 142 3.91 4.55 6.07
C ASN A 142 2.95 4.30 4.90
N LEU A 143 3.45 4.30 3.66
CA LEU A 143 2.65 3.98 2.49
C LEU A 143 2.20 2.51 2.50
N ALA A 144 3.08 1.59 2.89
CA ALA A 144 2.74 0.17 3.02
C ALA A 144 1.68 -0.06 4.10
N ASP A 145 1.84 0.54 5.28
CA ASP A 145 0.86 0.49 6.37
C ASP A 145 -0.51 1.01 5.91
N LEU A 146 -0.54 2.14 5.21
CA LEU A 146 -1.79 2.70 4.69
C LEU A 146 -2.47 1.77 3.68
N CYS A 147 -1.72 1.19 2.75
CA CYS A 147 -2.25 0.22 1.79
C CYS A 147 -2.82 -1.02 2.47
N LEU A 148 -2.06 -1.63 3.41
CA LEU A 148 -2.51 -2.81 4.17
C LEU A 148 -3.78 -2.50 4.98
N GLN A 149 -3.80 -1.35 5.66
CA GLN A 149 -4.96 -0.89 6.42
C GLN A 149 -6.20 -0.68 5.54
N SER A 150 -6.03 -0.15 4.34
CA SER A 150 -7.11 0.05 3.37
C SER A 150 -7.65 -1.27 2.85
N VAL A 151 -6.78 -2.21 2.44
CA VAL A 151 -7.20 -3.55 2.03
C VAL A 151 -7.95 -4.26 3.16
N PHE A 152 -7.44 -4.23 4.39
CA PHE A 152 -8.13 -4.81 5.53
C PHE A 152 -9.55 -4.26 5.69
N ARG A 153 -9.73 -2.94 5.65
CA ARG A 153 -11.06 -2.31 5.77
C ARG A 153 -12.02 -2.77 4.67
N LEU A 154 -11.53 -2.88 3.44
CA LEU A 154 -12.34 -3.31 2.29
C LEU A 154 -12.70 -4.80 2.37
N SER A 155 -11.73 -5.66 2.69
CA SER A 155 -11.96 -7.09 2.86
C SER A 155 -12.89 -7.37 4.04
N TRP A 156 -12.75 -6.61 5.13
CA TRP A 156 -13.64 -6.67 6.29
C TRP A 156 -15.08 -6.29 5.90
N LEU A 157 -15.26 -5.16 5.22
CA LEU A 157 -16.58 -4.71 4.76
C LEU A 157 -17.24 -5.78 3.87
N GLN A 158 -16.52 -6.28 2.86
CA GLN A 158 -17.02 -7.30 1.94
C GLN A 158 -17.44 -8.60 2.65
N LEU A 159 -16.61 -9.09 3.56
CA LEU A 159 -16.90 -10.32 4.28
C LEU A 159 -18.03 -10.13 5.28
N THR A 160 -18.02 -9.05 6.06
CA THR A 160 -19.06 -8.83 7.06
C THR A 160 -20.44 -8.62 6.45
N GLU A 161 -20.54 -7.96 5.29
CA GLU A 161 -21.80 -7.87 4.54
C GLU A 161 -22.30 -9.22 4.03
N LYS A 162 -21.38 -10.10 3.61
CA LYS A 162 -21.73 -11.38 2.99
C LYS A 162 -22.06 -12.48 3.99
N ILE A 163 -21.26 -12.61 5.05
CA ILE A 163 -21.29 -13.75 5.97
C ILE A 163 -21.61 -13.39 7.43
N GLY A 164 -21.60 -12.10 7.78
CA GLY A 164 -21.84 -11.63 9.16
C GLY A 164 -20.56 -11.22 9.89
N VAL A 165 -20.70 -10.80 11.15
CA VAL A 165 -19.63 -10.28 11.99
C VAL A 165 -19.20 -11.32 13.02
N PRO A 166 -17.89 -11.52 13.27
CA PRO A 166 -17.39 -12.44 14.30
C PRO A 166 -17.56 -11.86 15.72
N TYR A 167 -18.02 -12.70 16.64
CA TYR A 167 -18.17 -12.40 18.07
C TYR A 167 -17.56 -13.51 18.92
N TYR A 168 -17.06 -13.15 20.10
CA TYR A 168 -16.63 -14.10 21.13
C TYR A 168 -17.33 -13.77 22.46
N LYS A 169 -17.26 -14.68 23.43
CA LYS A 169 -17.78 -14.43 24.78
C LYS A 169 -16.67 -13.87 25.67
N ASP A 170 -16.92 -12.72 26.29
CA ASP A 170 -16.04 -12.17 27.31
C ASP A 170 -16.11 -12.98 28.63
N GLY A 171 -15.33 -12.56 29.64
CA GLY A 171 -15.28 -13.23 30.94
C GLY A 171 -16.61 -13.25 31.70
N ASP A 172 -17.55 -12.35 31.35
CA ASP A 172 -18.90 -12.28 31.92
C ASP A 172 -19.92 -13.07 31.08
N GLY A 173 -19.49 -13.67 29.97
CA GLY A 173 -20.32 -14.46 29.06
C GLY A 173 -21.13 -13.64 28.06
N ASN A 174 -20.86 -12.33 27.94
CA ASN A 174 -21.50 -11.44 26.97
C ASN A 174 -20.84 -11.58 25.60
N TRP A 175 -21.63 -11.47 24.54
CA TRP A 175 -21.08 -11.43 23.19
C TRP A 175 -20.46 -10.07 22.89
N VAL A 176 -19.18 -10.09 22.54
CA VAL A 176 -18.40 -8.92 22.14
C VAL A 176 -17.82 -9.14 20.74
N ARG A 177 -17.72 -8.05 19.97
CA ARG A 177 -17.16 -8.14 18.62
C ARG A 177 -15.71 -8.59 18.70
N SER A 178 -15.34 -9.50 17.79
CA SER A 178 -13.96 -9.96 17.68
C SER A 178 -13.14 -8.95 16.89
N ASP A 179 -11.97 -8.59 17.41
CA ASP A 179 -11.01 -7.74 16.72
C ASP A 179 -10.04 -8.58 15.88
N PHE A 180 -9.39 -7.91 14.94
CA PHE A 180 -8.35 -8.46 14.07
C PHE A 180 -7.20 -7.48 13.96
N SER A 181 -5.98 -7.98 13.87
CA SER A 181 -4.79 -7.17 13.66
C SER A 181 -3.84 -7.83 12.67
N ILE A 182 -3.23 -6.98 11.85
CA ILE A 182 -2.08 -7.31 11.01
C ILE A 182 -0.86 -6.75 11.74
N ILE A 183 0.06 -7.62 12.14
CA ILE A 183 1.29 -7.22 12.82
C ILE A 183 2.41 -7.25 11.79
N GLY A 184 2.96 -6.07 11.48
CA GLY A 184 4.16 -5.93 10.67
C GLY A 184 5.39 -6.42 11.43
N LEU A 185 6.18 -7.27 10.79
CA LEU A 185 7.46 -7.79 11.27
C LEU A 185 8.60 -7.29 10.37
N GLY A 186 9.83 -7.71 10.66
CA GLY A 186 10.99 -7.40 9.84
C GLY A 186 11.11 -5.89 9.57
N LYS A 187 11.34 -5.54 8.31
CA LYS A 187 11.50 -4.13 7.90
C LYS A 187 10.23 -3.30 8.01
N LEU A 188 9.06 -3.92 7.83
CA LEU A 188 7.79 -3.23 8.01
C LEU A 188 7.60 -2.84 9.49
N GLY A 189 7.80 -3.80 10.40
CA GLY A 189 7.73 -3.56 11.84
C GLY A 189 8.80 -2.60 12.36
N GLY A 190 9.97 -2.59 11.72
CA GLY A 190 11.06 -1.63 11.99
C GLY A 190 10.90 -0.26 11.33
N GLN A 191 9.85 -0.04 10.54
CA GLN A 191 9.63 1.20 9.76
C GLN A 191 10.78 1.56 8.82
N GLU A 192 11.40 0.53 8.23
CA GLU A 192 12.60 0.63 7.40
C GLU A 192 12.45 -0.07 6.03
N LEU A 193 11.24 -0.06 5.45
CA LEU A 193 11.03 -0.63 4.13
C LEU A 193 11.86 0.07 3.05
N ASN A 194 12.27 -0.73 2.05
CA ASN A 194 12.84 -0.25 0.80
C ASN A 194 11.90 -0.53 -0.39
N TYR A 195 12.17 0.05 -1.56
CA TYR A 195 11.30 -0.01 -2.74
C TYR A 195 10.87 -1.41 -3.20
N SER A 196 11.66 -2.44 -2.90
CA SER A 196 11.41 -3.83 -3.32
C SER A 196 11.27 -4.79 -2.15
N SER A 197 11.02 -4.28 -0.95
CA SER A 197 10.81 -5.11 0.23
C SER A 197 9.48 -5.85 0.14
N ASP A 198 9.51 -7.12 0.54
CA ASP A 198 8.30 -7.85 0.90
C ASP A 198 7.76 -7.27 2.22
N VAL A 199 6.45 -7.37 2.46
CA VAL A 199 5.84 -7.03 3.74
C VAL A 199 5.72 -8.31 4.59
N ASP A 200 6.56 -8.40 5.61
CA ASP A 200 6.50 -9.48 6.60
C ASP A 200 5.34 -9.22 7.56
N VAL A 201 4.33 -10.10 7.57
CA VAL A 201 3.17 -9.93 8.46
C VAL A 201 2.72 -11.22 9.13
N ILE A 202 2.10 -11.08 10.29
CA ILE A 202 1.31 -12.13 10.92
C ILE A 202 -0.10 -11.59 11.23
N PHE A 203 -1.06 -12.50 11.28
CA PHE A 203 -2.46 -12.17 11.51
C PHE A 203 -2.93 -12.72 12.85
N VAL A 204 -3.57 -11.87 13.64
CA VAL A 204 -4.12 -12.23 14.96
C VAL A 204 -5.57 -11.77 15.07
N TYR A 205 -6.38 -12.54 15.78
CA TYR A 205 -7.72 -12.14 16.22
C TYR A 205 -7.85 -12.31 17.74
N SER A 206 -8.87 -11.72 18.33
CA SER A 206 -9.09 -11.76 19.79
C SER A 206 -9.17 -13.20 20.33
N GLU A 207 -10.32 -13.84 20.17
CA GLU A 207 -10.65 -15.11 20.83
C GLU A 207 -11.45 -16.03 19.90
N GLU A 208 -11.54 -17.30 20.29
CA GLU A 208 -12.45 -18.25 19.65
C GLU A 208 -13.91 -17.84 19.84
N GLY A 209 -14.72 -18.08 18.82
CA GLY A 209 -16.09 -17.56 18.77
C GLY A 209 -16.80 -17.93 17.49
N PHE A 210 -17.89 -17.22 17.21
CA PHE A 210 -18.78 -17.52 16.09
C PHE A 210 -19.20 -16.26 15.34
N VAL A 211 -19.55 -16.44 14.07
CA VAL A 211 -20.03 -15.37 13.19
C VAL A 211 -21.55 -15.30 13.26
N PHE A 212 -22.06 -14.07 13.42
CA PHE A 212 -23.50 -13.79 13.46
C PHE A 212 -23.88 -12.78 12.38
N LYS A 213 -25.02 -12.99 11.71
CA LYS A 213 -25.55 -12.04 10.72
C LYS A 213 -26.11 -10.77 11.35
N GLU A 214 -26.66 -10.90 12.55
CA GLU A 214 -27.18 -9.82 13.37
C GLU A 214 -26.38 -9.76 14.67
N THR A 215 -26.43 -8.63 15.39
CA THR A 215 -25.74 -8.52 16.68
C THR A 215 -26.38 -9.49 17.68
N PRO A 216 -25.63 -10.46 18.24
CA PRO A 216 -26.19 -11.47 19.14
C PRO A 216 -26.53 -10.89 20.52
N GLU A 217 -27.58 -11.41 21.13
CA GLU A 217 -27.94 -11.17 22.53
C GLU A 217 -27.21 -12.16 23.47
N PRO A 218 -26.97 -11.85 24.76
CA PRO A 218 -26.15 -12.68 25.67
C PRO A 218 -26.55 -14.17 25.76
N GLY A 219 -27.83 -14.47 25.56
CA GLY A 219 -28.39 -15.82 25.58
C GLY A 219 -28.32 -16.57 24.25
N ASP A 220 -27.92 -15.91 23.16
CA ASP A 220 -27.91 -16.51 21.83
C ASP A 220 -26.91 -17.65 21.76
N ILE A 221 -27.38 -18.74 21.14
CA ILE A 221 -26.61 -19.94 20.88
C ILE A 221 -26.27 -19.96 19.39
N PRO A 222 -25.00 -20.12 19.01
CA PRO A 222 -24.62 -20.27 17.61
C PRO A 222 -25.39 -21.41 16.96
N GLY A 223 -25.90 -21.18 15.75
CA GLY A 223 -26.56 -22.22 14.97
C GLY A 223 -25.61 -23.39 14.66
N SER A 224 -26.16 -24.56 14.38
CA SER A 224 -25.39 -25.79 14.09
C SER A 224 -24.41 -25.69 12.92
N HIS A 225 -24.60 -24.71 12.04
CA HIS A 225 -23.74 -24.42 10.88
C HIS A 225 -23.09 -23.04 10.96
N ALA A 226 -23.04 -22.44 12.16
CA ALA A 226 -22.37 -21.16 12.36
C ALA A 226 -20.88 -21.29 12.01
N LEU A 227 -20.38 -20.31 11.25
CA LEU A 227 -18.96 -20.21 10.96
C LEU A 227 -18.23 -19.81 12.25
N ASN A 228 -17.12 -20.47 12.57
CA ASN A 228 -16.32 -20.06 13.72
C ASN A 228 -15.37 -18.89 13.36
N ASN A 229 -14.85 -18.23 14.38
CA ASN A 229 -13.93 -17.11 14.23
C ASN A 229 -12.68 -17.50 13.43
N HIS A 230 -12.04 -18.61 13.75
CA HIS A 230 -10.85 -19.08 13.02
C HIS A 230 -11.10 -19.17 11.50
N GLN A 231 -12.22 -19.74 11.09
CA GLN A 231 -12.63 -19.87 9.69
C GLN A 231 -12.92 -18.50 9.05
N PHE A 232 -13.58 -17.60 9.76
CA PHE A 232 -13.83 -16.23 9.30
C PHE A 232 -12.51 -15.48 9.07
N PHE A 233 -11.64 -15.46 10.07
CA PHE A 233 -10.38 -14.72 10.02
C PHE A 233 -9.39 -15.33 9.04
N THR A 234 -9.43 -16.65 8.82
CA THR A 234 -8.65 -17.29 7.74
C THR A 234 -9.09 -16.75 6.39
N ARG A 235 -10.39 -16.69 6.11
CA ARG A 235 -10.92 -16.12 4.86
C ARG A 235 -10.59 -14.63 4.70
N LEU A 236 -10.61 -13.89 5.80
CA LEU A 236 -10.21 -12.48 5.81
C LEU A 236 -8.73 -12.32 5.45
N ALA A 237 -7.84 -13.09 6.08
CA ALA A 237 -6.42 -13.06 5.78
C ALA A 237 -6.14 -13.49 4.33
N GLU A 238 -6.78 -14.54 3.83
CA GLU A 238 -6.69 -14.97 2.42
C GLU A 238 -7.15 -13.86 1.45
N SER A 239 -8.26 -13.18 1.76
CA SER A 239 -8.75 -12.03 0.98
C SER A 239 -7.74 -10.89 0.95
N ILE A 240 -7.14 -10.54 2.10
CA ILE A 240 -6.11 -9.51 2.21
C ILE A 240 -4.88 -9.89 1.40
N ILE A 241 -4.37 -11.13 1.55
CA ILE A 241 -3.21 -11.62 0.81
C ILE A 241 -3.47 -11.57 -0.70
N SER A 242 -4.63 -12.06 -1.11
CA SER A 242 -5.04 -12.04 -2.51
C SER A 242 -5.03 -10.60 -3.04
N GLU A 243 -5.68 -9.65 -2.37
CA GLU A 243 -5.79 -8.30 -2.89
C GLU A 243 -4.43 -7.56 -2.90
N VAL A 244 -3.61 -7.72 -1.85
CA VAL A 244 -2.30 -7.07 -1.75
C VAL A 244 -1.32 -7.59 -2.81
N SER A 245 -1.32 -8.90 -3.05
CA SER A 245 -0.35 -9.55 -3.96
C SER A 245 -0.88 -9.82 -5.37
N LYS A 246 -2.16 -9.55 -5.65
CA LYS A 246 -2.74 -9.70 -7.00
C LYS A 246 -2.08 -8.75 -7.98
N SER A 247 -1.54 -9.33 -9.05
CA SER A 247 -1.03 -8.61 -10.22
C SER A 247 -2.18 -8.20 -11.13
N THR A 248 -2.32 -6.90 -11.37
CA THR A 248 -3.26 -6.31 -12.32
C THR A 248 -2.49 -5.52 -13.39
N ARG A 249 -3.20 -4.78 -14.26
CA ARG A 249 -2.55 -3.91 -15.27
C ARG A 249 -1.83 -2.74 -14.62
N GLU A 250 -2.33 -2.27 -13.48
CA GLU A 250 -1.79 -1.21 -12.64
C GLU A 250 -0.70 -1.72 -11.68
N GLY A 251 -0.29 -2.98 -11.83
CA GLY A 251 0.74 -3.63 -11.01
C GLY A 251 0.17 -4.35 -9.78
N TRP A 252 0.91 -4.29 -8.67
CA TRP A 252 0.52 -4.89 -7.38
C TRP A 252 0.88 -3.94 -6.23
N LEU A 253 0.24 -4.13 -5.07
CA LEU A 253 0.56 -3.34 -3.87
C LEU A 253 1.92 -3.80 -3.32
N TYR A 254 1.95 -5.01 -2.75
CA TYR A 254 3.14 -5.59 -2.14
C TYR A 254 3.14 -7.12 -2.27
N ARG A 255 4.33 -7.70 -2.19
CA ARG A 255 4.47 -9.13 -1.93
C ARG A 255 4.39 -9.32 -0.42
N ILE A 256 3.63 -10.30 0.03
CA ILE A 256 3.50 -10.63 1.44
C ILE A 256 4.39 -11.83 1.78
N ASP A 257 5.16 -11.72 2.87
CA ASP A 257 5.87 -12.84 3.49
C ASP A 257 5.21 -13.22 4.82
N LEU A 258 4.91 -14.51 4.97
CA LEU A 258 4.20 -15.08 6.12
C LEU A 258 5.05 -16.11 6.87
N ARG A 259 6.35 -16.24 6.53
CA ARG A 259 7.22 -17.29 7.05
C ARG A 259 7.57 -17.12 8.53
N LEU A 260 7.41 -15.90 9.06
CA LEU A 260 7.70 -15.59 10.46
C LEU A 260 6.56 -15.92 11.43
N ARG A 261 5.41 -16.39 10.95
CA ARG A 261 4.33 -16.88 11.82
C ARG A 261 4.76 -18.17 12.55
N PRO A 262 4.14 -18.50 13.69
CA PRO A 262 4.33 -19.79 14.36
C PRO A 262 4.30 -20.97 13.39
N GLU A 263 5.24 -21.91 13.57
CA GLU A 263 5.48 -23.06 12.68
C GLU A 263 5.71 -22.73 11.18
N GLY A 264 5.95 -21.45 10.86
CA GLY A 264 6.20 -20.97 9.50
C GLY A 264 5.13 -21.40 8.51
N ASN A 265 5.55 -21.89 7.34
CA ASN A 265 4.61 -22.31 6.29
C ASN A 265 3.69 -23.48 6.67
N GLY A 266 4.05 -24.28 7.68
CA GLY A 266 3.24 -25.40 8.17
C GLY A 266 2.21 -24.99 9.23
N GLY A 267 2.30 -23.77 9.76
CA GLY A 267 1.39 -23.26 10.78
C GLY A 267 0.11 -22.65 10.19
N PRO A 268 -0.93 -22.49 11.03
CA PRO A 268 -2.17 -21.84 10.64
C PRO A 268 -1.89 -20.42 10.15
N LEU A 269 -2.70 -19.94 9.20
CA LEU A 269 -2.53 -18.61 8.61
C LEU A 269 -2.83 -17.49 9.63
N VAL A 270 -3.83 -17.73 10.48
CA VAL A 270 -4.29 -16.81 11.54
C VAL A 270 -4.36 -17.58 12.86
N ARG A 271 -4.19 -16.88 13.99
CA ARG A 271 -4.35 -17.46 15.34
C ARG A 271 -5.08 -16.48 16.25
N SER A 272 -5.76 -17.01 17.27
CA SER A 272 -6.23 -16.20 18.39
C SER A 272 -5.05 -15.64 19.19
N LEU A 273 -5.29 -14.60 19.97
CA LEU A 273 -4.27 -14.03 20.84
C LEU A 273 -3.76 -15.08 21.84
N GLU A 274 -4.68 -15.79 22.50
CA GLU A 274 -4.36 -16.90 23.42
C GLU A 274 -3.47 -17.97 22.74
N SER A 275 -3.75 -18.30 21.48
CA SER A 275 -2.97 -19.29 20.72
C SER A 275 -1.55 -18.81 20.42
N TYR A 276 -1.33 -17.51 20.18
CA TYR A 276 0.02 -16.96 20.07
C TYR A 276 0.75 -16.96 21.42
N GLU A 277 0.09 -16.54 22.50
CA GLU A 277 0.68 -16.52 23.85
C GLU A 277 1.16 -17.91 24.27
N ASN A 278 0.31 -18.93 24.08
CA ASN A 278 0.66 -20.32 24.35
C ASN A 278 1.84 -20.78 23.50
N TYR A 279 1.87 -20.41 22.22
CA TYR A 279 2.97 -20.79 21.34
C TYR A 279 4.31 -20.21 21.81
N TYR A 280 4.37 -18.91 22.06
CA TYR A 280 5.60 -18.26 22.45
C TYR A 280 6.05 -18.65 23.86
N ALA A 281 5.14 -18.95 24.78
CA ALA A 281 5.48 -19.45 26.11
C ALA A 281 6.12 -20.84 26.08
N GLN A 282 5.66 -21.73 25.19
CA GLN A 282 6.10 -23.14 25.16
C GLN A 282 7.23 -23.40 24.17
N TRP A 283 7.20 -22.79 22.99
CA TRP A 283 8.12 -23.06 21.88
C TRP A 283 8.84 -21.83 21.37
N GLY A 284 8.57 -20.64 21.92
CA GLY A 284 9.27 -19.41 21.59
C GLY A 284 10.78 -19.60 21.73
N ARG A 285 11.51 -19.18 20.69
CA ARG A 285 12.97 -19.20 20.67
C ARG A 285 13.50 -17.77 20.70
N THR A 286 14.79 -17.62 20.98
CA THR A 286 15.42 -16.30 21.12
C THR A 286 15.60 -15.56 19.80
N TRP A 287 15.58 -16.26 18.67
CA TRP A 287 15.58 -15.68 17.33
C TRP A 287 14.16 -15.30 16.91
#